data_AF-A0A834NW02-F1
#
_entry.id   AF-A0A834NW02-F1
#
_cell.length_a   1.000
_cell.length_b   1.000
_cell.length_c   1.000
_cell.angle_alpha   90.00
_cell.angle_beta   90.00
_cell.angle_gamma   90.00
#
_symmetry.space_group_name_H-M   'P 1'
#
loop_
_entity.id
_entity.type
_entity.pdbx_description
1 polymer ?
#
loop_
_entity_poly.entity_id
_entity_poly.type
_entity_poly.pdbx_seq_one_letter_code
_entity_poly.pdbx_strand_id
1 'polypeptide(L)' 'MLLDTLPVCQDFNRQVCNRPACKFIHLSDGNVEVIENRVTVCRDAVKGACMRPQCKYYHIPVALPPAPLMAIAAPATP' A
#
# COMPACT_ATOMS: atom_id res chain seq x y z
N MET A 1 -13.31 -19.56 1.43
CA MET A 1 -12.86 -18.62 2.48
C MET A 1 -11.89 -17.65 1.83
N LEU A 2 -12.27 -16.37 1.75
CA LEU A 2 -11.64 -15.37 0.90
C LEU A 2 -10.39 -14.81 1.62
N LEU A 3 -9.18 -15.21 1.17
CA LEU A 3 -7.87 -14.79 1.69
C LEU A 3 -7.53 -13.32 1.31
N ASP A 4 -8.48 -12.40 1.47
CA ASP A 4 -8.26 -10.98 1.16
C ASP A 4 -7.72 -10.20 2.36
N THR A 5 -7.43 -10.87 3.49
CA THR A 5 -6.89 -10.23 4.69
C THR A 5 -5.47 -10.72 5.00
N LEU A 6 -4.55 -9.78 5.21
CA LEU A 6 -3.15 -10.05 5.54
C LEU A 6 -2.86 -9.70 7.00
N PRO A 7 -2.10 -10.53 7.74
CA PRO A 7 -1.75 -10.25 9.12
C PRO A 7 -0.72 -9.11 9.24
N VAL A 8 -1.01 -8.17 10.14
CA VAL A 8 -0.16 -7.01 10.43
C VAL A 8 0.89 -7.37 11.47
N CYS A 9 2.08 -6.80 11.34
CA CYS A 9 3.15 -6.96 12.30
C CYS A 9 2.83 -6.17 13.57
N GLN A 10 2.52 -6.86 14.66
CA GLN A 10 2.25 -6.22 15.95
C GLN A 10 3.50 -5.55 16.54
N ASP A 11 4.69 -6.11 16.30
CA ASP A 11 5.97 -5.52 16.70
C ASP A 11 6.25 -4.21 15.96
N PHE A 12 5.87 -4.12 14.68
CA PHE A 12 6.02 -2.88 13.92
C PHE A 12 5.07 -1.80 14.43
N ASN A 13 3.83 -2.16 14.76
CA ASN A 13 2.89 -1.26 15.42
C ASN A 13 3.40 -0.76 16.77
N ARG A 14 4.18 -1.57 17.49
CA ARG A 14 4.87 -1.21 18.74
C ARG A 14 6.19 -0.48 18.51
N GLN A 15 6.59 -0.25 17.26
CA GLN A 15 7.86 0.37 16.88
C GLN A 15 9.10 -0.41 17.36
N VAL A 16 8.97 -1.72 17.55
CA VAL A 16 10.06 -2.61 18.00
C VAL A 16 10.50 -3.60 16.91
N CYS A 17 9.77 -3.71 15.80
CA CYS A 17 10.18 -4.53 14.67
C CYS A 17 11.20 -3.80 13.80
N ASN A 18 12.42 -4.33 13.72
CA ASN A 18 13.46 -3.85 12.81
C ASN A 18 13.90 -4.90 11.78
N ARG A 19 13.03 -5.91 11.52
CA ARG A 19 13.34 -7.00 10.60
C ARG A 19 13.11 -6.53 9.15
N PRO A 20 14.13 -6.59 8.28
CA PRO A 20 13.97 -6.20 6.87
C PRO A 20 13.11 -7.20 6.08
N ALA A 21 13.07 -8.47 6.49
CA ALA A 21 12.26 -9.52 5.89
C ALA A 21 11.19 -10.01 6.88
N CYS A 22 10.35 -9.10 7.36
CA CYS A 22 9.24 -9.48 8.23
C CYS A 22 8.17 -10.26 7.44
N LYS A 23 7.69 -11.38 7.99
CA LYS A 23 6.61 -12.19 7.38
C LYS A 23 5.23 -11.52 7.47
N PHE A 24 5.13 -10.43 8.20
CA PHE A 24 3.90 -9.69 8.49
C PHE A 24 3.95 -8.30 7.87
N ILE A 25 2.78 -7.71 7.63
CA ILE A 25 2.68 -6.41 6.96
C ILE A 25 3.09 -5.28 7.91
N HIS A 26 3.99 -4.42 7.43
CA HIS A 26 4.37 -3.17 8.09
C HIS A 26 3.57 -2.03 7.45
N LEU A 27 2.56 -1.52 8.16
CA LEU A 27 1.75 -0.42 7.66
C LEU A 27 2.39 0.92 8.02
N SER A 28 2.87 1.64 7.02
CA SER A 28 3.33 3.02 7.16
C SER A 28 2.22 4.05 6.91
N ASP A 29 1.15 3.64 6.23
CA ASP A 29 0.05 4.53 5.85
C ASP A 29 -1.10 4.43 6.86
N GLY A 30 -1.51 5.58 7.42
CA GLY A 30 -2.56 5.66 8.42
C GLY A 30 -3.99 5.57 7.86
N ASN A 31 -4.18 5.52 6.54
CA ASN A 31 -5.52 5.49 5.94
C ASN A 31 -6.10 4.07 5.83
N VAL A 32 -5.33 3.04 6.13
CA VAL A 32 -5.77 1.64 5.99
C VAL A 32 -6.42 1.15 7.28
N GLU A 33 -7.62 0.58 7.17
CA GLU A 33 -8.29 -0.03 8.32
C GLU A 33 -7.63 -1.35 8.72
N VAL A 34 -7.24 -1.44 10.00
CA VAL A 34 -6.74 -2.65 10.64
C VAL A 34 -7.85 -3.23 11.53
N ILE A 35 -8.29 -4.45 11.23
CA ILE A 35 -9.33 -5.17 11.97
C ILE A 35 -8.70 -6.45 12.52
N GLU A 36 -8.76 -6.65 13.85
CA GLU A 36 -8.22 -7.84 14.51
C GLU A 36 -6.77 -8.17 14.13
N ASN A 37 -5.90 -7.14 14.09
CA ASN A 37 -4.49 -7.30 13.70
C ASN A 37 -4.30 -7.77 12.24
N ARG A 38 -5.30 -7.60 11.38
CA ARG A 38 -5.28 -7.92 9.96
C ARG A 38 -5.72 -6.71 9.12
N VAL A 39 -5.24 -6.63 7.89
CA VAL A 39 -5.64 -5.60 6.93
C VAL A 39 -6.26 -6.22 5.71
N THR A 40 -7.26 -5.57 5.17
CA THR A 40 -7.92 -6.02 3.94
C THR A 40 -7.17 -5.45 2.74
N VAL A 41 -6.78 -6.33 1.81
CA VAL A 41 -6.06 -5.97 0.60
C VAL A 41 -7.01 -5.34 -0.40
N CYS A 42 -6.57 -4.25 -1.05
CA CYS A 42 -7.33 -3.67 -2.13
C CYS A 42 -7.24 -4.54 -3.38
N ARG A 43 -8.36 -5.19 -3.72
CA ARG A 43 -8.45 -6.05 -4.91
C ARG A 43 -8.17 -5.29 -6.21
N ASP A 44 -8.59 -4.03 -6.30
CA ASP A 44 -8.32 -3.16 -7.45
C ASP A 44 -6.85 -2.76 -7.54
N ALA A 45 -6.18 -2.51 -6.41
CA ALA A 45 -4.76 -2.18 -6.41
C ALA A 45 -3.89 -3.38 -6.86
N VAL A 46 -4.27 -4.61 -6.48
CA VAL A 46 -3.62 -5.83 -6.97
C VAL A 46 -3.71 -5.94 -8.49
N LYS A 47 -4.80 -5.42 -9.08
CA LYS A 47 -5.01 -5.36 -10.54
C LYS A 47 -4.38 -4.11 -11.19
N GLY A 48 -3.78 -3.21 -10.41
CA GLY A 48 -3.25 -1.93 -10.89
C GLY A 48 -4.33 -0.89 -11.23
N ALA A 49 -5.56 -1.03 -10.71
CA ALA A 49 -6.72 -0.21 -11.04
C ALA A 49 -7.20 0.71 -9.89
N CYS A 50 -6.71 0.60 -8.64
CA CYS A 50 -7.05 1.60 -7.58
C CYS A 50 -6.31 2.91 -7.90
N MET A 51 -7.05 3.93 -8.34
CA MET A 51 -6.55 5.30 -8.49
C MET A 51 -7.06 6.23 -7.37
N ARG A 52 -7.62 5.69 -6.28
CA ARG A 52 -8.18 6.56 -5.23
C ARG A 52 -7.03 7.12 -4.38
N PRO A 53 -7.03 8.43 -4.10
CA PRO A 53 -6.00 9.06 -3.28
C PRO A 53 -6.10 8.66 -1.80
N GLN A 54 -7.26 8.17 -1.36
CA GLN A 54 -7.52 7.68 -0.01
C GLN A 54 -8.18 6.29 -0.09
N CYS A 55 -7.45 5.27 -0.59
CA CYS A 55 -7.95 3.89 -0.57
C CYS A 55 -7.86 3.36 0.89
N LYS A 56 -8.99 3.02 1.52
CA LYS A 56 -9.06 2.46 2.90
C LYS A 56 -8.51 1.04 3.07
N TYR A 57 -8.02 0.47 1.98
CA TYR A 57 -7.58 -0.92 1.86
C TYR A 57 -6.08 -0.96 1.57
N TYR A 58 -5.39 -1.99 2.04
CA TYR A 58 -3.94 -2.10 1.90
C TYR A 58 -3.54 -2.32 0.44
N HIS A 59 -2.70 -1.43 -0.09
CA HIS A 59 -2.08 -1.59 -1.41
C HIS A 59 -0.76 -2.33 -1.22
N ILE A 60 -0.71 -3.56 -1.72
CA ILE A 60 0.57 -4.28 -1.77
C ILE A 60 1.49 -3.46 -2.68
N PRO A 61 2.68 -3.03 -2.21
CA PRO A 61 3.66 -2.38 -3.06
C PRO A 61 4.17 -3.42 -4.07
N VAL A 62 3.38 -3.65 -5.11
CA VAL A 62 3.89 -4.17 -6.37
C VAL A 62 4.84 -3.09 -6.83
N ALA A 63 6.13 -3.40 -6.80
CA ALA A 63 7.17 -2.59 -7.42
C ALA A 63 6.93 -2.62 -8.94
N LEU A 64 5.88 -1.95 -9.41
CA LEU A 64 5.83 -1.48 -10.77
C LEU A 64 6.87 -0.36 -10.81
N PRO A 65 7.93 -0.49 -11.64
CA PRO A 65 8.84 0.62 -11.83
C PRO A 65 8.00 1.85 -12.19
N PRO A 66 8.32 3.04 -11.64
CA PRO A 66 7.60 4.25 -11.98
C PRO A 66 7.58 4.34 -13.49
N ALA A 67 6.38 4.23 -14.09
CA ALA A 67 6.20 4.60 -15.48
C ALA A 67 6.88 5.97 -15.61
N PRO A 68 7.84 6.13 -16.54
CA PRO A 68 8.54 7.39 -16.69
C PRO A 68 7.47 8.47 -16.71
N LEU A 69 7.52 9.37 -15.73
CA LEU A 69 6.81 10.64 -15.80
C LEU A 69 7.31 11.28 -17.09
N MET A 70 6.62 10.99 -18.19
CA MET A 70 6.80 11.69 -19.43
C MET A 70 6.31 13.09 -19.14
N ALA A 71 7.29 13.93 -18.77
CA ALA A 71 7.53 15.20 -19.39
C ALA A 71 6.39 15.66 -20.32
N ILE A 72 5.37 16.24 -19.73
CA ILE A 72 4.69 17.36 -20.37
C ILE A 72 5.23 18.61 -19.68
N ALA A 73 6.46 18.95 -20.05
CA ALA A 73 6.91 20.32 -19.96
C ALA A 73 5.87 21.16 -20.69
N ALA A 74 5.18 22.03 -19.94
CA ALA A 74 4.34 23.06 -20.50
C ALA A 74 5.17 23.92 -21.46
N PRO A 75 4.68 24.23 -22.67
CA PRO A 75 5.10 25.40 -23.37
C PRO A 75 3.94 26.39 -23.53
N ALA A 76 4.34 27.66 -23.62
CA ALA A 76 3.56 28.81 -24.07
C ALA A 76 2.67 29.49 -23.02
N THR A 77 3.30 30.41 -22.29
CA THR A 77 2.71 31.75 -22.10
C THR A 77 3.26 32.67 -23.20
N PRO A 78 2.40 33.48 -23.86
CA PRO A 78 2.81 34.47 -24.86
C PRO A 78 3.54 35.67 -24.25
#